data_AF-A0A7S1HP24-F1
#
_entry.id   AF-A0A7S1HP24-F1
#
_cell.length_a   1.000
_cell.length_b   1.000
_cell.length_c   1.000
_cell.angle_alpha   90.00
_cell.angle_beta   90.00
_cell.angle_gamma   90.00
#
_symmetry.space_group_name_H-M   'P 1'
#
loop_
_entity.id
_entity.type
_entity.pdbx_description
1 polymer ?
#
loop_
_entity_poly.entity_id
_entity_poly.type
_entity_poly.pdbx_seq_one_letter_code
_entity_poly.pdbx_strand_id
1 'polypeptide(L)'
;KTFGRGLPRDEVQAKSRAYATEQIDGQRTDFKRLGVLGEWDKPYQTMNFANEAGEIRVLKRLFERGFVYRGLKPVYWCFDCGSSLAEFEIEYADKQSPAVDVAFLCAEPDKLAAAFGVAPLAKDAFTVIWT
;
A
#
# COMPACT_ATOMS: atom_id res chain seq x y z
N LYS A 1 -3.81 -5.41 -17.70
CA LYS A 1 -3.32 -6.70 -17.15
C LYS A 1 -4.05 -7.83 -17.85
N THR A 2 -3.35 -8.67 -18.62
CA THR A 2 -3.94 -9.70 -19.52
C THR A 2 -4.62 -10.85 -18.78
N PHE A 3 -4.18 -11.13 -17.55
CA PHE A 3 -4.74 -12.18 -16.69
C PHE A 3 -4.84 -11.64 -15.25
N GLY A 4 -5.94 -11.91 -14.54
CA GLY A 4 -6.05 -11.61 -13.10
C GLY A 4 -7.45 -11.30 -12.58
N ARG A 5 -8.35 -10.72 -13.39
CA ARG A 5 -9.76 -10.52 -13.01
C ARG A 5 -10.61 -11.69 -13.49
N GLY A 6 -11.48 -12.21 -12.62
CA GLY A 6 -12.47 -13.23 -12.96
C GLY A 6 -11.95 -14.67 -13.06
N LEU A 7 -10.69 -14.93 -12.72
CA LEU A 7 -10.11 -16.28 -12.72
C LEU A 7 -10.10 -16.87 -11.29
N PRO A 8 -10.26 -18.20 -11.16
CA PRO A 8 -10.01 -18.91 -9.91
C PRO A 8 -8.59 -18.71 -9.37
N ARG A 9 -8.42 -18.81 -8.04
CA ARG A 9 -7.14 -18.60 -7.35
C ARG A 9 -6.01 -19.47 -7.93
N ASP A 10 -6.28 -20.75 -8.10
CA ASP A 10 -5.33 -21.75 -8.59
C ASP A 10 -4.88 -21.44 -10.02
N GLU A 11 -5.79 -21.03 -10.89
CA GLU A 11 -5.45 -20.58 -12.25
C GLU A 11 -4.57 -19.33 -12.25
N VAL A 12 -4.92 -18.33 -11.42
CA VAL A 12 -4.10 -17.11 -11.28
C VAL A 12 -2.69 -17.48 -10.81
N GLN A 13 -2.57 -18.32 -9.78
CA GLN A 13 -1.27 -18.76 -9.25
C GLN A 13 -0.45 -19.53 -10.28
N ALA A 14 -1.08 -20.44 -11.03
CA ALA A 14 -0.42 -21.20 -12.09
C ALA A 14 0.11 -20.28 -13.19
N LYS A 15 -0.72 -19.33 -13.67
CA LYS A 15 -0.31 -18.35 -14.70
C LYS A 15 0.79 -17.42 -14.20
N SER A 16 0.73 -16.97 -12.95
CA SER A 16 1.79 -16.13 -12.35
C SER A 16 3.11 -16.88 -12.23
N ARG A 17 3.11 -18.16 -11.82
CA ARG A 17 4.31 -18.99 -11.77
C ARG A 17 4.89 -19.26 -13.16
N ALA A 18 4.04 -19.53 -14.15
CA ALA A 18 4.48 -19.72 -15.53
C ALA A 18 5.17 -18.46 -16.08
N TYR A 19 4.55 -17.29 -15.89
CA TYR A 19 5.13 -16.01 -16.29
C TYR A 19 6.46 -15.73 -15.58
N ALA A 20 6.54 -15.96 -14.26
CA ALA A 20 7.77 -15.77 -13.50
C ALA A 20 8.91 -16.67 -14.02
N THR A 21 8.63 -17.94 -14.32
CA THR A 21 9.61 -18.87 -14.88
C THR A 21 10.16 -18.39 -16.21
N GLU A 22 9.29 -17.94 -17.12
CA GLU A 22 9.71 -17.38 -18.41
C GLU A 22 10.64 -16.18 -18.24
N GLN A 23 10.28 -15.24 -17.35
CA GLN A 23 11.10 -14.06 -17.09
C GLN A 23 12.45 -14.42 -16.45
N ILE A 24 12.48 -15.39 -15.53
CA ILE A 24 13.72 -15.88 -14.90
C ILE A 24 14.66 -16.47 -15.95
N ASP A 25 14.15 -17.28 -16.87
CA ASP A 25 14.95 -17.92 -17.91
C ASP A 25 15.57 -16.89 -18.88
N GLY A 26 14.79 -15.87 -19.27
CA GLY A 26 15.27 -14.74 -20.06
C GLY A 26 16.41 -13.99 -19.35
N GLN A 27 16.15 -13.50 -18.14
CA GLN A 27 17.14 -12.75 -17.35
C GLN A 27 18.41 -13.59 -17.08
N ARG A 28 18.26 -14.88 -16.77
CA ARG A 28 19.39 -15.80 -16.56
C ARG A 28 20.28 -15.88 -17.80
N THR A 29 19.67 -15.95 -18.99
CA THR A 29 20.41 -16.02 -20.25
C THR A 29 21.21 -14.74 -20.47
N ASP A 30 20.61 -13.58 -20.21
CA ASP A 30 21.28 -12.29 -20.32
C ASP A 30 22.42 -12.12 -19.31
N PHE A 31 22.23 -12.54 -18.06
CA PHE A 31 23.30 -12.50 -17.06
C PHE A 31 24.47 -13.42 -17.41
N LYS A 32 24.20 -14.64 -17.91
CA LYS A 32 25.25 -15.53 -18.45
C LYS A 32 26.01 -14.85 -19.61
N ARG A 33 25.29 -14.19 -20.51
CA ARG A 33 25.86 -13.45 -21.65
C ARG A 33 26.77 -12.29 -21.22
N LEU A 34 26.45 -11.64 -20.10
CA LEU A 34 27.27 -10.59 -19.49
C LEU A 34 28.50 -11.13 -18.74
N GLY A 35 28.67 -12.46 -18.64
CA GLY A 35 29.79 -13.10 -17.94
C GLY A 35 29.63 -13.18 -16.43
N VAL A 36 28.41 -13.03 -15.90
CA VAL A 36 28.14 -13.19 -14.47
C VAL A 36 28.33 -14.66 -14.07
N LEU A 37 29.10 -14.89 -13.00
CA LEU A 37 29.30 -16.21 -12.41
C LEU A 37 28.23 -16.48 -11.36
N GLY A 38 27.60 -17.66 -11.40
CA GLY A 38 26.56 -18.04 -10.46
C GLY A 38 26.14 -19.50 -10.59
N GLU A 39 25.42 -20.02 -9.58
CA GLU A 39 24.83 -21.37 -9.58
C GLU A 39 23.53 -21.38 -10.40
N TRP A 40 23.67 -21.36 -11.71
CA TRP A 40 22.55 -21.18 -12.64
C TRP A 40 21.57 -22.35 -12.74
N ASP A 41 22.02 -23.54 -12.36
CA ASP A 41 21.22 -24.77 -12.38
C ASP A 41 20.38 -24.95 -11.11
N LYS A 42 20.74 -24.22 -10.05
CA LYS A 42 20.04 -24.23 -8.76
C LYS A 42 19.87 -22.80 -8.21
N PRO A 43 19.20 -21.90 -8.95
CA PRO A 43 19.00 -20.54 -8.48
C PRO A 43 18.05 -20.52 -7.28
N TYR A 44 18.26 -19.57 -6.38
CA TYR A 44 17.25 -19.21 -5.40
C TYR A 44 16.03 -18.60 -6.12
N GLN A 45 14.85 -19.16 -5.90
CA GLN A 45 13.58 -18.62 -6.38
C GLN A 45 12.64 -18.47 -5.18
N THR A 46 12.09 -17.27 -4.97
CA THR A 46 11.16 -17.00 -3.86
C THR A 46 9.96 -17.95 -3.87
N MET A 47 9.48 -18.31 -5.05
CA MET A 47 8.36 -19.24 -5.26
C MET A 47 8.69 -20.73 -5.01
N ASN A 48 9.91 -21.09 -4.65
CA ASN A 48 10.24 -22.47 -4.28
C ASN A 48 9.50 -22.87 -3.01
N PHE A 49 8.87 -24.05 -3.00
CA PHE A 49 8.08 -24.52 -1.85
C PHE A 49 8.87 -24.54 -0.53
N ALA A 50 10.17 -24.81 -0.58
CA ALA A 50 11.02 -24.77 0.61
C ALA A 50 11.14 -23.35 1.20
N ASN A 51 11.18 -22.32 0.33
CA ASN A 51 11.25 -20.91 0.72
C ASN A 51 9.93 -20.43 1.28
N GLU A 52 8.81 -20.68 0.59
CA GLU A 52 7.46 -20.36 1.07
C GLU A 52 7.18 -21.02 2.44
N ALA A 53 7.58 -22.27 2.62
CA ALA A 53 7.50 -22.94 3.92
C ALA A 53 8.39 -22.28 4.98
N GLY A 54 9.56 -21.77 4.59
CA GLY A 54 10.44 -20.98 5.46
C GLY A 54 9.78 -19.68 5.93
N GLU A 55 9.18 -18.93 5.00
CA GLU A 55 8.45 -17.68 5.27
C GLU A 55 7.32 -17.89 6.29
N ILE A 56 6.50 -18.93 6.09
CA ILE A 56 5.41 -19.27 7.02
C ILE A 56 5.94 -19.60 8.41
N ARG A 57 7.04 -20.36 8.52
CA ARG A 57 7.65 -20.69 9.82
C ARG A 57 8.20 -19.45 10.53
N VAL A 58 8.79 -18.51 9.79
CA VAL A 58 9.26 -17.24 10.36
C VAL A 58 8.07 -16.42 10.86
N LEU A 59 7.01 -16.29 10.05
CA LEU A 59 5.80 -15.57 10.41
C LEU A 59 5.17 -16.13 11.69
N LYS A 60 5.06 -17.46 11.81
CA LYS A 60 4.60 -18.13 13.04
C LYS A 60 5.38 -17.69 14.27
N ARG A 61 6.72 -17.67 14.20
CA ARG A 61 7.56 -17.24 15.33
C ARG A 61 7.37 -15.77 15.68
N LEU A 62 7.13 -14.90 14.70
CA LEU A 62 6.84 -13.48 14.94
C LEU A 62 5.50 -13.31 15.67
N PHE A 63 4.48 -14.08 15.28
CA PHE A 63 3.20 -14.13 15.98
C PHE A 63 3.35 -14.64 17.42
N GLU A 64 4.06 -15.75 17.63
CA GLU A 64 4.27 -16.34 18.98
C GLU A 64 5.00 -15.38 19.93
N ARG A 65 5.84 -14.48 19.40
CA ARG A 65 6.57 -13.47 20.18
C ARG A 65 5.79 -12.17 20.40
N GLY A 66 4.56 -12.06 19.88
CA GLY A 66 3.73 -10.86 20.05
C GLY A 66 4.13 -9.66 19.17
N PHE A 67 4.96 -9.87 18.13
CA PHE A 67 5.35 -8.79 17.21
C PHE A 67 4.29 -8.52 16.13
N VAL A 68 3.29 -9.38 15.97
CA VAL A 68 2.21 -9.22 14.99
C VAL A 68 0.89 -9.09 15.72
N TYR A 69 0.15 -8.02 15.42
CA TYR A 69 -1.17 -7.73 15.96
C TYR A 69 -2.09 -7.19 14.86
N ARG A 70 -3.40 -7.16 15.15
CA ARG A 70 -4.42 -6.64 14.23
C ARG A 70 -4.87 -5.25 14.67
N GLY A 71 -4.97 -4.32 13.72
CA GLY A 71 -5.44 -2.96 13.95
C GLY A 71 -6.07 -2.37 12.70
N LEU A 72 -6.34 -1.06 12.73
CA LEU A 72 -6.89 -0.30 11.61
C LEU A 72 -5.90 0.79 11.21
N LYS A 73 -5.69 0.95 9.90
CA LYS A 73 -4.81 1.97 9.31
C LYS A 73 -5.46 2.48 8.03
N PRO A 74 -5.53 3.80 7.80
CA PRO A 74 -5.87 4.35 6.48
C PRO A 74 -4.85 3.88 5.43
N VAL A 75 -5.35 3.39 4.30
CA VAL A 75 -4.53 2.87 3.19
C VAL A 75 -5.06 3.39 1.85
N TYR A 76 -4.19 3.41 0.83
CA TYR A 76 -4.67 3.57 -0.54
C TYR A 76 -5.58 2.39 -0.90
N TRP A 77 -6.75 2.70 -1.46
CA TRP A 77 -7.75 1.70 -1.81
C TRP A 77 -8.15 1.83 -3.27
N CYS A 78 -8.01 0.73 -4.02
CA CYS A 78 -8.46 0.67 -5.41
C CYS A 78 -9.91 0.21 -5.46
N PHE A 79 -10.84 1.10 -5.83
CA PHE A 79 -12.25 0.76 -5.99
C PHE A 79 -12.48 -0.29 -7.08
N ASP A 80 -11.68 -0.27 -8.15
CA ASP A 80 -11.79 -1.26 -9.23
C ASP A 80 -11.19 -2.62 -8.89
N CYS A 81 -10.28 -2.67 -7.91
CA CYS A 81 -9.56 -3.88 -7.52
C CYS A 81 -10.18 -4.54 -6.28
N GLY A 82 -10.91 -3.77 -5.46
CA GLY A 82 -11.48 -4.25 -4.19
C GLY A 82 -10.42 -4.62 -3.15
N SER A 83 -9.26 -3.96 -3.20
CA SER A 83 -8.12 -4.24 -2.32
C SER A 83 -7.33 -2.97 -2.01
N SER A 84 -6.55 -3.03 -0.93
CA SER A 84 -5.50 -2.05 -0.65
C SER A 84 -4.44 -2.08 -1.75
N LEU A 85 -3.89 -0.91 -2.05
CA LEU A 85 -2.73 -0.74 -2.92
C LEU A 85 -1.48 -0.47 -2.08
N ALA A 86 -0.37 -1.11 -2.45
CA ALA A 86 0.93 -0.69 -1.96
C ALA A 86 1.40 0.58 -2.70
N GLU A 87 2.32 1.33 -2.10
CA GLU A 87 2.83 2.59 -2.68
C GLU A 87 3.43 2.41 -4.08
N PHE A 88 4.12 1.29 -4.31
CA PHE A 88 4.69 0.96 -5.63
C PHE A 88 3.63 0.63 -6.69
N GLU A 89 2.37 0.42 -6.31
CA GLU A 89 1.25 0.20 -7.23
C GLU A 89 0.54 1.51 -7.60
N ILE A 90 0.94 2.64 -7.01
CA ILE A 90 0.35 3.96 -7.28
C ILE A 90 1.05 4.62 -8.45
N GLU A 91 0.28 4.95 -9.47
CA GLU A 91 0.70 5.79 -10.58
C GLU A 91 0.01 7.16 -10.44
N TYR A 92 0.78 8.24 -10.52
CA TYR A 92 0.27 9.60 -10.38
C TYR A 92 -0.14 10.17 -11.73
N ALA A 93 -1.27 10.88 -11.74
CA ALA A 93 -1.75 11.62 -12.90
C ALA A 93 -2.38 12.94 -12.43
N ASP A 94 -2.30 13.96 -13.28
CA ASP A 94 -2.93 15.25 -13.01
C ASP A 94 -4.45 15.08 -12.93
N LYS A 95 -5.02 15.58 -11.83
CA LYS A 95 -6.46 15.58 -11.59
C LYS A 95 -6.86 16.94 -11.04
N GLN A 96 -7.72 17.64 -11.77
CA GLN A 96 -8.40 18.81 -11.22
C GLN A 96 -9.42 18.34 -10.18
N SER A 97 -9.26 18.82 -8.94
CA SER A 97 -10.19 18.55 -7.84
C SER A 97 -10.73 19.88 -7.32
N PRO A 98 -12.02 19.96 -6.96
CA PRO A 98 -12.55 21.13 -6.27
C PRO A 98 -11.80 21.33 -4.96
N ALA A 99 -11.39 22.56 -4.69
CA ALA A 99 -10.87 22.99 -3.40
C ALA A 99 -11.90 23.92 -2.76
N VAL A 100 -12.19 23.71 -1.49
CA VAL A 100 -13.24 24.46 -0.78
C VAL A 100 -12.74 25.02 0.54
N ASP A 101 -13.13 26.27 0.81
CA ASP A 101 -12.95 26.90 2.12
C ASP A 101 -14.23 26.71 2.95
N VAL A 102 -14.09 26.14 4.15
CA VAL A 102 -15.22 25.84 5.03
C VAL A 102 -15.06 26.62 6.33
N ALA A 103 -16.06 27.46 6.64
CA ALA A 103 -16.12 28.23 7.88
C ALA A 103 -16.96 27.49 8.93
N PHE A 104 -16.31 26.92 9.94
CA PHE A 104 -16.98 26.30 11.08
C PHE A 104 -17.28 27.34 12.15
N LEU A 105 -18.56 27.59 12.41
CA LEU A 105 -18.99 28.52 13.47
C LEU A 105 -18.44 28.07 14.83
N CYS A 106 -17.87 29.01 15.58
CA CYS A 106 -17.37 28.76 16.92
C CYS A 106 -18.52 28.41 17.88
N ALA A 107 -18.46 27.23 18.49
CA ALA A 107 -19.46 26.81 19.46
C ALA A 107 -19.35 27.55 20.81
N GLU A 108 -18.16 28.09 21.15
CA GLU A 108 -17.86 28.68 22.46
C GLU A 108 -17.13 30.03 22.33
N PRO A 109 -17.80 31.09 21.85
CA PRO A 109 -17.16 32.38 21.55
C PRO A 109 -16.55 33.09 22.76
N ASP A 110 -17.12 32.92 23.97
CA ASP A 110 -16.59 33.53 25.19
C ASP A 110 -15.26 32.90 25.62
N LYS A 111 -15.14 31.57 25.51
CA LYS A 111 -13.87 30.88 25.76
C LYS A 111 -12.81 31.27 24.76
N LEU A 112 -13.21 31.46 23.50
CA LEU A 112 -12.34 31.97 22.46
C LEU A 112 -11.83 33.38 22.80
N ALA A 113 -12.73 34.30 23.14
CA ALA A 113 -12.36 35.67 23.53
C ALA A 113 -11.39 35.69 24.73
N ALA A 114 -11.68 34.89 25.76
CA ALA A 114 -10.84 34.77 26.95
C ALA A 114 -9.45 34.20 26.63
N ALA A 115 -9.37 33.17 25.77
CA ALA A 115 -8.09 32.56 25.37
C ALA A 115 -7.15 33.54 24.64
N PHE A 116 -7.73 34.47 23.87
CA PHE A 116 -6.98 35.52 23.18
C PHE A 116 -6.86 36.83 23.97
N GLY A 117 -7.42 36.90 25.19
CA GLY A 117 -7.38 38.10 26.03
C GLY A 117 -8.11 39.30 25.43
N VAL A 118 -9.13 39.05 24.59
CA VAL A 118 -9.91 40.10 23.93
C VAL A 118 -11.27 40.27 24.60
N ALA A 119 -11.90 41.42 24.36
CA ALA A 119 -13.28 41.65 24.77
C ALA A 119 -14.24 40.65 24.10
N PRO A 120 -15.46 40.45 24.65
CA PRO A 120 -16.46 39.58 24.06
C PRO A 120 -16.69 39.89 22.57
N LEU A 121 -16.78 38.84 21.76
CA LEU A 121 -16.86 38.96 20.32
C LEU A 121 -18.20 39.58 19.91
N ALA A 122 -18.14 40.70 19.20
CA ALA A 122 -19.35 41.40 18.72
C ALA A 122 -19.99 40.74 17.49
N LYS A 123 -19.29 39.80 16.86
CA LYS A 123 -19.74 39.04 15.68
C LYS A 123 -19.37 37.58 15.85
N ASP A 124 -20.05 36.73 15.08
CA ASP A 124 -19.70 35.33 14.96
C ASP A 124 -18.23 35.16 14.56
N ALA A 125 -17.56 34.24 15.25
CA ALA A 125 -16.22 33.81 14.90
C ALA A 125 -16.27 32.42 14.26
N PHE A 126 -15.38 32.18 13.31
CA PHE A 126 -15.30 30.94 12.57
C PHE A 126 -13.88 30.39 12.57
N THR A 127 -13.76 29.07 12.72
CA THR A 127 -12.54 28.36 12.35
C THR A 127 -12.63 28.02 10.87
N VAL A 128 -11.71 28.56 10.08
CA VAL A 128 -11.67 28.30 8.64
C VAL A 128 -10.76 27.10 8.36
N ILE A 129 -11.24 26.13 7.59
CA ILE A 129 -10.44 25.03 7.06
C ILE A 129 -10.46 25.04 5.54
N TRP A 130 -9.41 24.50 4.93
CA TRP A 130 -9.29 24.30 3.49
C TRP A 130 -9.10 22.81 3.22
N THR A 131 -9.89 22.26 2.28
CA THR A 131 -9.83 20.85 1.89
C THR A 131 -10.17 20.63 0.42
#